data_AF-A0A2V6I7T5-F1
#
_entry.id   AF-A0A2V6I7T5-F1
#
_cell.length_a   1.000
_cell.length_b   1.000
_cell.length_c   1.000
_cell.angle_alpha   90.00
_cell.angle_beta   90.00
_cell.angle_gamma   90.00
#
_symmetry.space_group_name_H-M   'P 1'
#
loop_
_entity.id
_entity.type
_entity.pdbx_description
1 polymer ?
#
loop_
_entity_poly.entity_id
_entity_poly.type
_entity_poly.pdbx_seq_one_letter_code
_entity_poly.pdbx_strand_id
1 'polypeptide(L)'
;VILSNVKLDHSEISVAASDTLIATGLTKFGAIVGDRTEIGCNAVINPGSVLGRDCLVYPNVNFRGVLPDGSVVKLRQEFQILERRDRGK
;
A
#
# COMPACT_ATOMS: atom_id res chain seq x y z
N VAL A 1 -0.09 -5.20 -9.39
CA VAL A 1 -0.46 -4.26 -8.31
C VAL A 1 -1.83 -4.66 -7.80
N ILE A 2 -2.06 -4.60 -6.49
CA ILE A 2 -3.38 -4.80 -5.88
C ILE A 2 -3.82 -3.50 -5.23
N LEU A 3 -4.95 -2.97 -5.67
CA LEU A 3 -5.66 -1.87 -5.00
C LEU A 3 -6.78 -2.49 -4.17
N SER A 4 -6.56 -2.60 -2.85
CA SER A 4 -7.61 -3.05 -1.95
C SER A 4 -8.61 -1.91 -1.75
N ASN A 5 -9.89 -2.24 -1.79
CA ASN A 5 -10.98 -1.28 -1.70
C ASN A 5 -11.97 -1.56 -0.56
N VAL A 6 -11.82 -2.65 0.21
CA VAL A 6 -12.72 -3.01 1.32
C VAL A 6 -11.89 -3.37 2.55
N LYS A 7 -12.32 -2.95 3.74
CA LYS A 7 -11.75 -3.41 5.02
C LYS A 7 -12.39 -4.74 5.43
N LEU A 8 -11.64 -5.58 6.14
CA LEU A 8 -12.13 -6.89 6.61
C LEU A 8 -13.32 -6.78 7.56
N ASP A 9 -13.40 -5.68 8.33
CA ASP A 9 -14.50 -5.39 9.25
C ASP A 9 -15.69 -4.70 8.56
N HIS A 10 -15.62 -4.49 7.24
CA HIS A 10 -16.63 -3.78 6.44
C HIS A 10 -16.97 -2.35 6.92
N SER A 11 -16.15 -1.76 7.80
CA SER A 11 -16.38 -0.40 8.29
C SER A 11 -16.11 0.63 7.19
N GLU A 12 -16.68 1.83 7.37
CA GLU A 12 -16.54 2.93 6.43
C GLU A 12 -15.07 3.30 6.20
N ILE A 13 -14.64 3.49 4.96
CA ILE A 13 -13.28 3.93 4.63
C ILE A 13 -13.13 5.42 4.93
N SER A 14 -12.01 5.80 5.52
CA SER A 14 -11.60 7.19 5.70
C SER A 14 -10.27 7.44 4.99
N VAL A 15 -10.07 8.67 4.55
CA VAL A 15 -8.84 9.14 3.91
C VAL A 15 -8.15 10.12 4.84
N ALA A 16 -6.84 10.00 5.02
CA ALA A 16 -6.06 10.97 5.79
C ALA A 16 -5.76 12.21 4.94
N ALA A 17 -5.99 13.39 5.51
CA ALA A 17 -5.68 14.69 4.91
C ALA A 17 -5.07 15.59 5.98
N SER A 18 -3.79 15.96 5.78
CA SER A 18 -2.98 16.71 6.76
C SER A 18 -3.09 16.07 8.16
N ASP A 19 -3.74 16.75 9.12
CA ASP A 19 -3.89 16.30 10.51
C ASP A 19 -5.29 15.74 10.81
N THR A 20 -6.06 15.42 9.77
CA THR A 20 -7.46 14.99 9.90
C THR A 20 -7.77 13.71 9.12
N LEU A 21 -8.80 13.01 9.57
CA LEU A 21 -9.41 11.89 8.86
C LEU A 21 -10.73 12.35 8.25
N ILE A 22 -10.85 12.21 6.93
CA ILE A 22 -12.05 12.53 6.17
C ILE A 22 -12.82 11.24 5.93
N ALA A 23 -14.05 11.18 6.44
CA ALA A 23 -15.01 10.11 6.19
C ALA A 23 -15.45 10.13 4.71
N THR A 24 -15.39 8.99 4.01
CA THR A 24 -15.73 8.94 2.58
C THR A 24 -17.21 8.70 2.31
N GLY A 25 -17.97 8.24 3.31
CA GLY A 25 -19.33 7.74 3.18
C GLY A 25 -19.41 6.36 2.52
N LEU A 26 -18.28 5.71 2.23
CA LEU A 26 -18.21 4.49 1.43
C LEU A 26 -17.61 3.32 2.23
N THR A 27 -18.25 2.15 2.14
CA THR A 27 -17.68 0.88 2.60
C THR A 27 -16.71 0.28 1.58
N LYS A 28 -16.75 0.76 0.34
CA LYS A 28 -15.81 0.41 -0.73
C LYS A 28 -15.12 1.66 -1.28
N PHE A 29 -13.84 1.83 -0.98
CA PHE A 29 -13.01 2.92 -1.49
C PHE A 29 -11.57 2.43 -1.59
N GLY A 30 -10.97 2.60 -2.78
CA GLY A 30 -9.61 2.15 -3.06
C GLY A 30 -8.57 3.12 -2.51
N ALA A 31 -7.83 3.77 -3.39
CA ALA A 31 -6.83 4.77 -3.04
C ALA A 31 -6.89 5.96 -3.99
N ILE A 32 -6.31 7.07 -3.57
CA ILE A 32 -6.06 8.24 -4.41
C ILE A 32 -4.62 8.14 -4.91
N VAL A 33 -4.39 8.24 -6.21
CA VAL A 33 -3.07 8.14 -6.83
C VAL A 33 -2.80 9.39 -7.65
N GLY A 34 -1.77 10.14 -7.27
CA GLY A 34 -1.35 11.35 -7.97
C GLY A 34 -0.64 11.06 -9.29
N ASP A 35 -0.53 12.11 -10.11
CA ASP A 35 0.02 12.03 -11.45
C ASP A 35 1.45 11.47 -11.46
N ARG A 36 1.77 10.66 -12.48
CA ARG A 36 3.10 10.06 -12.72
C ARG A 36 3.62 9.16 -11.59
N THR A 37 2.79 8.80 -10.62
CA THR A 37 3.16 7.84 -9.58
C THR A 37 3.25 6.43 -10.14
N GLU A 38 4.38 5.78 -9.89
CA GLU A 38 4.67 4.42 -10.34
C GLU A 38 4.54 3.43 -9.17
N ILE A 39 3.82 2.33 -9.41
CA ILE A 39 3.56 1.31 -8.40
C ILE A 39 4.13 -0.03 -8.87
N GLY A 40 5.14 -0.51 -8.16
CA GLY A 40 5.84 -1.75 -8.44
C GLY A 40 4.97 -3.00 -8.34
N CYS A 41 5.41 -4.07 -9.01
CA CYS A 41 4.68 -5.34 -9.02
C CYS A 41 4.45 -5.90 -7.62
N ASN A 42 3.34 -6.61 -7.43
CA ASN A 42 2.93 -7.21 -6.15
C ASN A 42 2.80 -6.24 -4.96
N ALA A 43 2.91 -4.93 -5.18
CA ALA A 43 2.55 -3.97 -4.14
C ALA A 43 1.04 -4.00 -3.86
N VAL A 44 0.69 -3.84 -2.59
CA VAL A 44 -0.68 -3.74 -2.08
C VAL A 44 -0.88 -2.33 -1.55
N ILE A 45 -1.83 -1.59 -2.12
CA ILE A 45 -2.27 -0.30 -1.61
C ILE A 45 -3.58 -0.51 -0.86
N ASN A 46 -3.59 -0.16 0.44
CA ASN A 46 -4.74 -0.37 1.31
C ASN A 46 -5.86 0.65 1.05
N PRO A 47 -7.12 0.32 1.43
CA PRO A 47 -8.23 1.25 1.34
C PRO A 47 -7.95 2.57 2.06
N GLY A 48 -8.29 3.68 1.43
CA GLY A 48 -8.14 5.03 1.97
C GLY A 48 -6.73 5.62 1.86
N SER A 49 -5.78 4.92 1.23
CA SER A 49 -4.42 5.43 1.05
C SER A 49 -4.37 6.56 0.01
N VAL A 50 -3.42 7.47 0.17
CA VAL A 50 -3.17 8.58 -0.75
C VAL A 50 -1.71 8.52 -1.18
N LEU A 51 -1.47 8.46 -2.48
CA LEU A 51 -0.14 8.60 -3.05
C LEU A 51 -0.10 9.97 -3.75
N GLY A 52 0.88 10.80 -3.38
CA GLY A 52 1.13 12.08 -4.03
C GLY A 52 1.51 11.93 -5.51
N ARG A 53 1.81 13.05 -6.18
CA ARG A 53 2.36 13.00 -7.54
C ARG A 53 3.83 12.58 -7.52
N ASP A 54 4.34 12.07 -8.64
CA ASP A 54 5.76 11.75 -8.83
C ASP A 54 6.33 10.76 -7.78
N CYS A 55 5.50 9.87 -7.22
CA CYS A 55 5.95 8.90 -6.23
C CYS A 55 6.42 7.59 -6.88
N LEU A 56 7.23 6.83 -6.14
CA LEU A 56 7.66 5.49 -6.52
C LEU A 56 7.44 4.48 -5.37
N VAL A 57 6.53 3.53 -5.59
CA VAL A 57 6.28 2.43 -4.67
C VAL A 57 7.03 1.20 -5.16
N TYR A 58 7.99 0.69 -4.38
CA TYR A 58 8.76 -0.49 -4.78
C TYR A 58 7.90 -1.77 -4.78
N PRO A 59 8.32 -2.80 -5.52
CA PRO A 59 7.65 -4.09 -5.50
C PRO A 59 7.48 -4.68 -4.10
N ASN A 60 6.41 -5.45 -3.91
CA ASN A 60 6.07 -6.14 -2.65
C ASN A 60 5.84 -5.24 -1.43
N VAL A 61 5.70 -3.91 -1.62
CA VAL A 61 5.30 -3.00 -0.53
C VAL A 61 3.83 -3.21 -0.18
N ASN A 62 3.51 -3.28 1.12
CA ASN A 62 2.15 -3.16 1.64
C ASN A 62 2.01 -1.77 2.28
N PHE A 63 1.29 -0.85 1.62
CA PHE A 63 1.22 0.55 2.00
C PHE A 63 -0.16 0.96 2.49
N ARG A 64 -0.22 1.70 3.61
CA ARG A 64 -1.38 2.42 4.12
C ARG A 64 -0.93 3.81 4.59
N GLY A 65 -1.72 4.83 4.26
CA GLY A 65 -1.49 6.20 4.72
C GLY A 65 -1.31 7.16 3.55
N VAL A 66 -0.61 8.27 3.80
CA VAL A 66 -0.31 9.31 2.82
C VAL A 66 1.17 9.24 2.45
N LEU A 67 1.48 9.04 1.17
CA LEU A 67 2.82 9.17 0.62
C LEU A 67 2.96 10.58 0.01
N PRO A 68 3.83 11.46 0.52
CA PRO A 68 3.97 12.82 0.00
C PRO A 68 4.48 12.86 -1.44
N ASP A 69 4.23 13.96 -2.14
CA ASP A 69 4.74 14.20 -3.50
C ASP A 69 6.25 13.92 -3.62
N GLY A 70 6.66 13.32 -4.74
CA GLY A 70 8.07 13.04 -5.03
C GLY A 70 8.73 11.98 -4.15
N SER A 71 7.96 11.22 -3.37
CA SER A 71 8.50 10.29 -2.37
C SER A 71 8.66 8.87 -2.89
N VAL A 72 9.62 8.15 -2.31
CA VAL A 72 9.87 6.73 -2.58
C VAL A 72 9.55 5.91 -1.33
N VAL A 73 8.75 4.86 -1.47
CA VAL A 73 8.53 3.87 -0.42
C VAL A 73 9.10 2.52 -0.83
N LYS A 74 9.89 1.93 0.06
CA LYS A 74 10.53 0.62 -0.13
C LYS A 74 10.46 -0.21 1.13
N LEU A 75 10.23 -1.51 0.95
CA LEU A 75 10.30 -2.49 2.02
C LEU A 75 11.76 -2.93 2.21
N ARG A 76 12.33 -2.67 3.39
CA ARG A 76 13.63 -3.23 3.77
C ARG A 76 13.39 -4.60 4.41
N GLN A 77 13.89 -5.64 3.74
CA GLN A 77 13.85 -7.02 4.20
C GLN A 77 15.25 -7.62 4.13
N GLU A 78 15.55 -8.57 4.99
CA GLU A 78 16.82 -9.30 4.99
C GLU A 78 16.55 -10.74 4.55
N PHE A 79 17.36 -11.24 3.62
CA PHE A 79 17.25 -12.63 3.18
C PHE A 79 17.91 -13.55 4.18
N GLN A 80 17.23 -14.64 4.53
CA GLN A 80 17.81 -15.75 5.25
C GLN A 80 18.01 -16.92 4.29
N ILE A 81 19.25 -17.36 4.12
CA ILE A 81 19.60 -18.54 3.33
C ILE A 81 19.89 -19.67 4.31
N LEU A 82 19.08 -20.73 4.26
CA LEU A 82 19.22 -21.92 5.10
C LEU A 82 19.50 -23.14 4.21
N GLU A 83 20.28 -24.09 4.73
CA GLU A 83 20.42 -25.38 4.06
C GLU A 83 19.07 -26.10 4.02
N ARG A 84 18.74 -26.62 2.83
CA ARG A 84 17.53 -27.42 2.65
C ARG A 84 17.73 -28.76 3.36
N ARG A 85 16.99 -29.01 4.44
CA ARG A 85 16.97 -30.34 5.08
C ARG A 85 16.49 -31.37 4.06
N ASP A 86 17.20 -32.50 3.98
CA ASP A 86 16.77 -33.65 3.19
C ASP A 86 15.36 -34.05 3.64
N ARG A 87 14.41 -34.00 2.71
CA ARG A 87 13.11 -34.65 2.90
C ARG A 87 13.38 -36.15 2.78
N GLY A 88 13.71 -36.79 3.90
CA GLY A 88 13.78 -38.25 3.98
C GLY A 88 12.56 -38.84 3.26
N LYS A 89 12.82 -39.79 2.36
CA LYS A 89 11.78 -40.53 1.66
C LYS A 89 10.85 -41.23 2.66
#